data_AF-A0A5E4CIR5-F1
#
_entry.id   AF-A0A5E4CIR5-F1
#
_cell.length_a   1.000
_cell.length_b   1.000
_cell.length_c   1.000
_cell.angle_alpha   90.00
_cell.angle_beta   90.00
_cell.angle_gamma   90.00
#
_symmetry.space_group_name_H-M   'P 1'
#
loop_
_entity.id
_entity.type
_entity.pdbx_description
1 polymer ?
#
loop_
_entity_poly.entity_id
_entity_poly.type
_entity_poly.pdbx_seq_one_letter_code
_entity_poly.pdbx_strand_id
1 'polypeptide(L)' 'MTPYGCLPTGDCMGLIEEVQHSDTIANIQLNQSNLAAIAAFNKDALLNWLKSKNPG' A
#
# COMPACT_ATOMS: atom_id res chain seq x y z
N MET A 1 1.45 -12.60 7.65
CA MET A 1 1.61 -11.53 8.65
C MET A 1 2.94 -10.84 8.38
N THR A 2 3.01 -9.52 8.48
CA THR A 2 4.24 -8.74 8.23
C THR A 2 4.58 -7.95 9.49
N PRO A 3 5.32 -8.54 10.45
CA PRO A 3 5.68 -7.86 11.70
C PRO A 3 6.85 -6.89 11.47
N TYR A 4 6.54 -5.65 11.08
CA TYR A 4 7.54 -4.59 10.92
C TYR A 4 8.12 -4.16 12.27
N GLY A 5 9.42 -3.83 12.30
CA GLY A 5 10.11 -3.36 13.49
C GLY A 5 9.57 -2.02 14.00
N CYS A 6 9.39 -1.92 15.33
CA CYS A 6 9.07 -0.67 16.03
C CYS A 6 9.95 -0.60 17.29
N LEU A 7 10.85 0.37 17.35
CA LEU A 7 11.87 0.48 18.40
C LEU A 7 11.86 1.88 19.02
N PRO A 8 11.45 2.04 20.28
CA PRO A 8 11.63 3.29 21.01
C PRO A 8 13.12 3.59 21.20
N THR A 9 13.52 4.85 21.02
CA THR A 9 14.93 5.29 21.17
C THR A 9 15.10 6.40 22.21
N GLY A 10 14.01 6.99 22.71
CA GLY A 10 14.06 8.05 23.73
C GLY A 10 12.69 8.65 24.02
N ASP A 11 12.67 9.77 24.75
CA ASP A 11 11.42 10.51 25.01
C ASP A 11 10.82 11.01 23.70
N CYS A 12 9.58 10.59 23.43
CA CYS A 12 8.85 10.87 22.19
C CYS A 12 9.64 10.55 20.89
N MET A 13 10.60 9.61 20.95
CA MET A 13 11.44 9.23 19.81
C MET A 13 11.50 7.73 19.62
N GLY A 14 11.54 7.30 18.36
CA GLY A 14 11.69 5.91 17.97
C GLY A 14 11.94 5.73 16.48
N LEU A 15 12.12 4.48 16.09
CA LEU A 15 12.34 4.04 14.71
C LEU A 15 11.23 3.05 14.31
N ILE A 16 10.83 3.10 13.05
CA ILE A 16 9.86 2.19 12.45
C ILE A 16 10.46 1.66 11.16
N GLU A 17 10.37 0.34 10.94
CA GLU A 17 10.82 -0.31 9.73
C GLU A 17 9.86 -0.02 8.56
N GLU A 18 10.40 0.43 7.43
CA GLU A 18 9.63 0.60 6.20
C GLU A 18 9.38 -0.75 5.52
N VAL A 19 8.11 -1.05 5.24
CA VAL A 19 7.73 -2.22 4.42
C VAL A 19 7.72 -1.81 2.96
N GLN A 20 8.80 -2.12 2.24
CA GLN A 20 8.95 -1.81 0.83
C GLN A 20 7.89 -2.49 -0.05
N HIS A 21 7.59 -1.88 -1.20
CA HIS A 21 6.58 -2.36 -2.16
C HIS A 21 5.15 -2.54 -1.59
N SER A 22 4.85 -1.86 -0.48
CA SER A 22 3.50 -1.76 0.08
C SER A 22 2.90 -0.38 -0.20
N ASP A 23 1.57 -0.29 -0.19
CA ASP A 23 0.85 0.97 -0.29
C ASP A 23 -0.41 0.91 0.59
N THR A 24 -0.95 2.07 0.96
CA THR A 24 -2.15 2.14 1.79
C THR A 24 -3.40 1.84 0.97
N ILE A 25 -4.39 1.19 1.59
CA ILE A 25 -5.68 0.89 0.93
C ILE A 25 -6.36 2.17 0.42
N ALA A 26 -6.26 3.27 1.18
CA ALA A 26 -6.80 4.57 0.79
C ALA A 26 -6.15 5.09 -0.50
N ASN A 27 -4.82 5.00 -0.65
CA ASN A 27 -4.12 5.38 -1.87
C ASN A 27 -4.51 4.50 -3.06
N ILE A 28 -4.65 3.19 -2.85
CA ILE A 28 -5.03 2.27 -3.92
C ILE A 28 -6.47 2.50 -4.40
N GLN A 29 -7.39 2.84 -3.49
CA GLN A 29 -8.80 3.11 -3.81
C GLN A 29 -9.07 4.55 -4.26
N LEU A 30 -8.10 5.46 -4.07
CA LEU A 30 -8.06 6.75 -4.75
C LEU A 30 -7.86 6.48 -6.25
N ASN A 31 -8.98 6.35 -6.97
CA ASN A 31 -9.04 6.14 -8.42
C ASN A 31 -8.48 7.36 -9.18
N GLN A 32 -7.17 7.59 -9.08
CA GLN A 32 -6.46 8.55 -9.91
C GLN A 32 -6.48 8.02 -11.34
N SER A 33 -7.07 8.80 -12.24
CA SER A 33 -7.32 8.49 -13.65
C SER A 33 -6.08 8.24 -14.51
N ASN A 34 -4.89 8.16 -13.91
CA ASN A 34 -3.59 8.00 -14.57
C ASN A 34 -2.80 6.77 -14.09
N LEU A 35 -3.40 5.88 -13.27
CA LEU A 35 -2.75 4.68 -12.75
C LEU A 35 -3.13 3.43 -13.57
N ALA A 36 -2.20 2.47 -13.70
CA ALA A 36 -2.45 1.17 -14.32
C ALA A 36 -3.53 0.32 -13.59
N ALA A 37 -4.01 0.80 -12.44
CA ALA A 37 -5.06 0.18 -11.62
C ALA A 37 -6.42 0.90 -11.72
N ILE A 38 -6.68 1.66 -12.79
CA ILE A 38 -8.01 2.27 -13.01
C ILE A 38 -9.07 1.17 -12.97
N ALA A 39 -10.03 1.33 -12.07
CA ALA A 39 -11.14 0.42 -11.89
C ALA A 39 -12.45 1.08 -12.32
N ALA A 40 -13.29 0.33 -13.04
CA ALA A 40 -14.63 0.78 -13.42
C ALA A 40 -15.53 0.99 -12.20
N PHE A 41 -15.34 0.18 -11.14
CA PHE A 41 -15.97 0.34 -9.83
C PHE A 41 -14.90 0.37 -8.74
N ASN A 42 -15.10 1.15 -7.68
CA ASN A 42 -14.14 1.27 -6.58
C ASN A 42 -13.81 -0.10 -5.94
N LYS A 43 -14.79 -1.01 -5.86
CA LYS A 43 -14.58 -2.38 -5.34
C LYS A 43 -13.51 -3.18 -6.12
N ASP A 44 -13.30 -2.85 -7.39
CA ASP A 44 -12.37 -3.58 -8.26
C ASP A 44 -10.94 -3.02 -8.19
N ALA A 45 -10.74 -1.87 -7.51
CA ALA A 45 -9.45 -1.17 -7.42
C ALA A 45 -8.34 -2.03 -6.81
N LEU A 46 -8.62 -2.71 -5.68
CA LEU A 46 -7.63 -3.58 -5.03
C LEU A 46 -7.23 -4.76 -5.91
N LEU A 47 -8.20 -5.38 -6.59
CA LEU A 47 -7.93 -6.51 -7.47
C LEU A 47 -7.12 -6.08 -8.70
N ASN A 48 -7.46 -4.94 -9.30
CA ASN A 48 -6.72 -4.39 -10.44
C ASN A 48 -5.29 -3.99 -10.05
N TRP A 49 -5.11 -3.38 -8.87
CA TRP A 49 -3.78 -3.08 -8.33
C TRP A 49 -2.93 -4.34 -8.16
N LEU A 50 -3.50 -5.41 -7.58
CA LEU A 50 -2.82 -6.70 -7.47
C LEU A 50 -2.45 -7.28 -8.83
N LYS A 51 -3.35 -7.26 -9.82
CA LYS A 51 -3.06 -7.72 -11.20
C LYS A 51 -1.91 -6.93 -11.84
N SER A 52 -1.87 -5.60 -11.64
CA SER A 52 -0.82 -4.75 -12.21
C SER A 52 0.59 -5.07 -11.69
N LYS A 53 0.68 -5.59 -10.46
CA LYS A 53 1.96 -5.96 -9.80
C LYS A 53 2.33 -7.42 -10.01
N ASN A 54 1.40 -8.26 -10.46
CA ASN A 54 1.58 -9.70 -10.64
C ASN A 54 1.13 -10.10 -12.05
N PRO A 55 1.91 -9.78 -13.10
CA PRO A 55 1.61 -10.26 -14.45
C PRO A 55 1.75 -11.79 -14.49
N GLY A 56 0.76 -12.44 -15.09
CA GLY A 56 0.80 -13.87 -15.42
C GLY A 56 1.38 -14.14 -16.79
#